data_AF-A0A7S2ZTT2-F1
#
_entry.id   AF-A0A7S2ZTT2-F1
#
_cell.length_a   1.000
_cell.length_b   1.000
_cell.length_c   1.000
_cell.angle_alpha   90.00
_cell.angle_beta   90.00
_cell.angle_gamma   90.00
#
_symmetry.space_group_name_H-M   'P 1'
#
loop_
_entity.id
_entity.type
_entity.pdbx_description
1 polymer ?
#
loop_
_entity_poly.entity_id
_entity_poly.type
_entity_poly.pdbx_seq_one_letter_code
_entity_poly.pdbx_strand_id
1 'polypeptide(L)'
;MRACKTRAEREANIDTETRQTFATLPQDLEELEDLIENETARAEAFVANDMVIRDYEKRKTRIAELERRIGNDQAVSERKKVELDQRKDEFIVKVKSFVDDISVKFAELYKLIDCSGAVMLKDEGGVRDLEVDIRVSYRDKDDLTSLKASVQSGGEQMMATMMYIFALQRLTPNAAFRIVDEMNQGVDQRNERALMGMMIDHATTGESQQTFIITPKLLEGLPLGPKVIPHVLLNGDVQGEDVYWNPDGFAPTQVR
;
A
#
# COMPACT_ATOMS: atom_id res chain seq x y z
N MET A 1 13.63 -34.91 85.05
CA MET A 1 13.60 -34.11 83.81
C MET A 1 14.73 -34.40 82.82
N ARG A 2 16.02 -34.27 83.17
CA ARG A 2 17.14 -34.49 82.22
C ARG A 2 17.14 -35.84 81.49
N ALA A 3 16.86 -36.94 82.20
CA ALA A 3 16.77 -38.27 81.58
C ALA A 3 15.61 -38.42 80.58
N CYS A 4 14.48 -37.72 80.80
CA CYS A 4 13.35 -37.70 79.88
C CYS A 4 13.65 -36.82 78.65
N LYS A 5 14.31 -35.66 78.84
CA LYS A 5 14.75 -34.77 77.75
C LYS A 5 15.71 -35.49 76.79
N THR A 6 16.74 -36.14 77.32
CA THR A 6 17.73 -36.88 76.52
C THR A 6 17.10 -38.06 75.77
N ARG A 7 16.06 -38.69 76.32
CA ARG A 7 15.33 -39.76 75.64
C ARG A 7 14.47 -39.23 74.49
N ALA A 8 13.72 -38.14 74.71
CA ALA A 8 12.89 -37.51 73.69
C ALA A 8 13.72 -36.96 72.51
N GLU A 9 14.85 -36.30 72.77
CA GLU A 9 15.76 -35.78 71.73
C GLU A 9 16.38 -36.88 70.86
N ARG A 10 16.50 -38.09 71.40
CA ARG A 10 17.05 -39.27 70.70
C ARG A 10 16.00 -39.95 69.82
N GLU A 11 14.73 -39.90 70.21
CA GLU A 11 13.60 -40.48 69.48
C GLU A 11 13.12 -39.57 68.32
N ALA A 12 13.23 -38.25 68.44
CA ALA A 12 12.64 -37.28 67.51
C ALA A 12 13.46 -36.95 66.24
N ASN A 13 14.62 -37.58 66.02
CA ASN A 13 15.53 -37.37 64.87
C ASN A 13 15.69 -35.90 64.43
N ILE A 14 16.03 -35.05 65.39
CA ILE A 14 16.07 -33.59 65.26
C ILE A 14 17.37 -33.14 64.55
N ASP A 15 17.27 -32.21 63.61
CA ASP A 15 18.39 -31.60 62.90
C ASP A 15 19.26 -30.71 63.83
N THR A 16 20.47 -30.39 63.37
CA THR A 16 21.48 -29.71 64.20
C THR A 16 21.06 -28.31 64.65
N GLU A 17 20.31 -27.59 63.81
CA GLU A 17 19.85 -26.23 64.10
C GLU A 17 18.78 -26.27 65.19
N THR A 18 17.80 -27.17 65.03
CA THR A 18 16.74 -27.35 66.02
C THR A 18 17.30 -27.78 67.38
N ARG A 19 18.33 -28.66 67.41
CA ARG A 19 19.01 -29.04 68.67
C ARG A 19 19.67 -27.86 69.40
N GLN A 20 20.24 -26.90 68.68
CA GLN A 20 20.85 -25.72 69.29
C GLN A 20 19.78 -24.84 69.94
N THR A 21 18.63 -24.69 69.29
CA THR A 21 17.47 -23.94 69.83
C THR A 21 16.87 -24.62 71.07
N PHE A 22 16.77 -25.96 71.10
CA PHE A 22 16.32 -26.70 72.28
C PHE A 22 17.31 -26.63 73.47
N ALA A 23 18.58 -26.35 73.21
CA ALA A 23 19.59 -26.15 74.24
C ALA A 23 19.46 -24.78 74.93
N THR A 24 18.89 -23.78 74.25
CA THR A 24 18.66 -22.43 74.80
C THR A 24 17.35 -22.29 75.58
N LEU A 25 16.49 -23.32 75.56
CA LEU A 25 15.23 -23.33 76.29
C LEU A 25 15.41 -23.60 77.79
N PRO A 26 14.53 -23.06 78.64
CA PRO A 26 14.51 -23.35 80.08
C PRO A 26 14.49 -24.86 80.41
N GLN A 27 15.11 -25.23 81.54
CA GLN A 27 15.04 -26.60 82.07
C GLN A 27 13.96 -26.78 83.15
N ASP A 28 13.22 -25.71 83.45
CA ASP A 28 12.10 -25.71 84.36
C ASP A 28 10.80 -26.03 83.61
N LEU A 29 9.92 -26.80 84.26
CA LEU A 29 8.70 -27.31 83.62
C LEU A 29 7.66 -26.20 83.49
N GLU A 30 7.53 -25.34 84.50
CA GLU A 30 6.55 -24.26 84.55
C GLU A 30 6.89 -23.20 83.50
N GLU A 31 8.17 -22.81 83.39
CA GLU A 31 8.63 -21.87 82.34
C GLU A 31 8.48 -22.42 80.91
N LEU A 32 8.59 -23.74 80.72
CA LEU A 32 8.37 -24.38 79.42
C LEU A 32 6.89 -24.42 79.06
N GLU A 33 6.02 -24.69 80.03
CA GLU A 33 4.57 -24.68 79.86
C GLU A 33 4.09 -23.26 79.50
N ASP A 34 4.60 -22.23 80.19
CA ASP A 34 4.33 -20.82 79.86
C ASP A 34 4.79 -20.42 78.45
N LEU A 35 5.97 -20.88 78.03
CA LEU A 35 6.48 -20.64 76.67
C LEU A 35 5.64 -21.35 75.60
N ILE A 36 5.21 -22.59 75.87
CA ILE A 36 4.32 -23.32 74.97
C ILE A 36 2.99 -22.59 74.88
N GLU A 37 2.41 -22.15 75.99
CA GLU A 37 1.13 -21.44 76.00
C GLU A 37 1.24 -20.10 75.24
N ASN A 38 2.32 -19.35 75.45
CA ASN A 38 2.56 -18.10 74.73
C ASN A 38 2.76 -18.31 73.22
N GLU A 39 3.58 -19.29 72.81
CA GLU A 39 3.78 -19.59 71.39
C GLU A 39 2.53 -20.17 70.73
N THR A 40 1.75 -20.97 71.47
CA THR A 40 0.45 -21.48 71.00
C THR A 40 -0.53 -20.34 70.82
N ALA A 41 -0.64 -19.42 71.79
CA ALA A 41 -1.46 -18.22 71.69
C ALA A 41 -1.02 -17.32 70.52
N ARG A 42 0.29 -17.17 70.27
CA ARG A 42 0.82 -16.45 69.10
C ARG A 42 0.44 -17.14 67.79
N ALA A 43 0.53 -18.47 67.72
CA ALA A 43 0.15 -19.24 66.54
C ALA A 43 -1.36 -19.21 66.29
N GLU A 44 -2.18 -19.25 67.33
CA GLU A 44 -3.64 -19.14 67.25
C GLU A 44 -4.09 -17.72 66.90
N ALA A 45 -3.33 -16.69 67.32
CA ALA A 45 -3.53 -15.31 66.90
C ALA A 45 -3.23 -15.09 65.40
N PHE A 46 -2.44 -15.97 64.77
CA PHE A 46 -2.32 -16.01 63.31
C PHE A 46 -3.59 -16.61 62.71
N VAL A 47 -4.49 -15.73 62.27
CA VAL A 47 -5.63 -16.13 61.44
C VAL A 47 -5.12 -16.53 60.05
N ALA A 48 -4.86 -17.82 59.86
CA ALA A 48 -4.62 -18.39 58.54
C ALA A 48 -5.90 -18.21 57.70
N ASN A 49 -5.93 -17.16 56.89
CA ASN A 49 -7.08 -16.91 56.03
C ASN A 49 -6.96 -17.77 54.77
N ASP A 50 -7.59 -18.95 54.78
CA ASP A 50 -7.69 -19.86 53.64
C ASP A 50 -8.14 -19.18 52.34
N MET A 51 -8.90 -18.07 52.44
CA MET A 51 -9.30 -17.27 51.29
C MET A 51 -8.08 -16.64 50.59
N VAL A 52 -7.06 -16.19 51.33
CA VAL A 52 -5.84 -15.60 50.77
C VAL A 52 -5.03 -16.63 49.99
N ILE A 53 -4.91 -17.86 50.50
CA ILE A 53 -4.21 -18.96 49.82
C ILE A 53 -4.96 -19.33 48.52
N ARG A 54 -6.29 -19.49 48.59
CA ARG A 54 -7.11 -19.78 47.41
C ARG A 54 -7.03 -18.67 46.37
N ASP A 55 -7.04 -17.41 46.80
CA ASP A 55 -6.91 -16.26 45.91
C ASP A 55 -5.52 -16.18 45.28
N TYR A 56 -4.46 -16.51 46.02
CA TYR A 56 -3.11 -16.63 45.49
C TYR A 56 -3.03 -17.72 44.41
N GLU A 57 -3.55 -18.92 44.67
CA GLU A 57 -3.55 -20.03 43.70
C GLU A 57 -4.36 -19.70 42.44
N LYS A 58 -5.53 -19.08 42.59
CA LYS A 58 -6.33 -18.57 41.46
C LYS A 58 -5.58 -17.53 40.66
N ARG A 59 -4.88 -16.59 41.32
CA ARG A 59 -4.07 -15.58 40.63
C ARG A 59 -2.89 -16.20 39.91
N LYS A 60 -2.20 -17.16 40.53
CA LYS A 60 -1.06 -17.87 39.93
C LYS A 60 -1.46 -18.62 38.66
N THR A 61 -2.57 -19.36 38.70
CA THR A 61 -3.10 -20.05 37.51
C THR A 61 -3.54 -19.06 36.44
N ARG A 62 -4.19 -17.95 36.83
CA ARG A 62 -4.61 -16.91 35.90
C ARG A 62 -3.43 -16.21 35.21
N ILE A 63 -2.36 -15.91 35.94
CA ILE A 63 -1.13 -15.31 35.39
C ILE A 63 -0.53 -16.26 34.35
N ALA A 64 -0.34 -17.54 34.68
CA ALA A 64 0.21 -18.52 33.74
C ALA A 64 -0.65 -18.66 32.46
N GLU A 65 -1.98 -18.60 32.59
CA GLU A 65 -2.88 -18.61 31.44
C GLU A 65 -2.71 -17.36 30.56
N LEU A 66 -2.64 -16.17 31.17
CA LEU A 66 -2.48 -14.91 30.47
C LEU A 66 -1.11 -14.82 29.78
N GLU A 67 -0.04 -15.24 30.44
CA GLU A 67 1.32 -15.31 29.86
C GLU A 67 1.34 -16.21 28.62
N ARG A 68 0.71 -17.39 28.71
CA ARG A 68 0.57 -18.30 27.57
C ARG A 68 -0.22 -17.66 26.42
N ARG A 69 -1.31 -16.93 26.73
CA ARG A 69 -2.11 -16.22 25.72
C ARG A 69 -1.30 -15.12 25.04
N ILE A 70 -0.58 -14.31 25.80
CA ILE A 70 0.30 -13.26 25.27
C ILE A 70 1.35 -13.87 24.34
N GLY A 71 2.01 -14.96 24.75
CA GLY A 71 2.99 -15.64 23.91
C GLY A 71 2.40 -16.16 22.59
N ASN A 72 1.20 -16.73 22.63
CA ASN A 72 0.50 -17.18 21.42
C ASN A 72 0.11 -15.99 20.52
N ASP A 73 -0.46 -14.93 21.08
CA ASP A 73 -0.89 -13.75 20.33
C ASP A 73 0.31 -13.03 19.69
N GLN A 74 1.45 -12.96 20.39
CA GLN A 74 2.70 -12.44 19.85
C GLN A 74 3.22 -13.31 18.68
N ALA A 75 3.22 -14.64 18.82
CA ALA A 75 3.64 -15.54 17.75
C ALA A 75 2.73 -15.43 16.52
N VAL A 76 1.42 -15.29 16.71
CA VAL A 76 0.46 -15.08 15.61
C VAL A 76 0.67 -13.71 14.95
N SER A 77 0.87 -12.66 15.75
CA SER A 77 1.14 -11.31 15.24
C SER A 77 2.39 -11.28 14.37
N GLU A 78 3.47 -11.91 14.82
CA GLU A 78 4.73 -11.95 14.07
C GLU A 78 4.59 -12.72 12.76
N ARG A 79 3.91 -13.87 12.76
CA ARG A 79 3.60 -14.61 11.53
C ARG A 79 2.79 -13.78 10.53
N LYS A 80 1.78 -13.04 11.00
CA LYS A 80 0.96 -12.18 10.15
C LYS A 80 1.75 -11.00 9.58
N LYS A 81 2.71 -10.44 10.33
CA LYS A 81 3.59 -9.39 9.81
C LYS A 81 4.44 -9.90 8.66
N VAL A 82 5.09 -11.06 8.83
CA VAL A 82 5.91 -11.67 7.77
C VAL A 82 5.08 -11.97 6.52
N GLU A 83 3.87 -12.53 6.68
CA GLU A 83 2.97 -12.77 5.55
C GLU A 83 2.56 -11.48 4.84
N LEU A 84 2.26 -10.44 5.61
CA LEU A 84 1.88 -9.13 5.10
C LEU A 84 3.03 -8.47 4.33
N ASP A 85 4.26 -8.56 4.83
CA ASP A 85 5.44 -8.00 4.16
C ASP A 85 5.76 -8.77 2.87
N GLN A 86 5.65 -10.10 2.88
CA GLN A 86 5.78 -10.89 1.64
C GLN A 86 4.75 -10.47 0.58
N ARG A 87 3.48 -10.30 0.98
CA ARG A 87 2.43 -9.85 0.05
C ARG A 87 2.66 -8.44 -0.47
N LYS A 88 3.23 -7.54 0.35
CA LYS A 88 3.62 -6.19 -0.09
C LYS A 88 4.70 -6.26 -1.16
N ASP A 89 5.75 -7.06 -0.95
CA ASP A 89 6.86 -7.19 -1.89
C ASP A 89 6.36 -7.74 -3.23
N GLU A 90 5.54 -8.79 -3.20
CA GLU A 90 4.90 -9.34 -4.40
C GLU A 90 4.03 -8.32 -5.12
N PHE A 91 3.31 -7.47 -4.38
CA PHE A 91 2.50 -6.40 -4.95
C PHE A 91 3.37 -5.32 -5.62
N ILE A 92 4.41 -4.84 -4.95
CA ILE A 92 5.32 -3.81 -5.46
C ILE A 92 5.99 -4.28 -6.76
N VAL A 93 6.45 -5.54 -6.81
CA VAL A 93 7.04 -6.12 -8.02
C VAL A 93 6.05 -6.11 -9.19
N LYS A 94 4.79 -6.48 -8.95
CA LYS A 94 3.74 -6.46 -9.99
C LYS A 94 3.43 -5.04 -10.47
N VAL A 95 3.30 -4.09 -9.55
CA VAL A 95 3.07 -2.67 -9.90
C VAL A 95 4.25 -2.11 -10.68
N LYS A 96 5.48 -2.38 -10.25
CA LYS A 96 6.68 -1.94 -10.95
C LYS A 96 6.74 -2.50 -12.37
N SER A 97 6.50 -3.79 -12.54
CA SER A 97 6.43 -4.41 -13.87
C SER A 97 5.42 -3.73 -14.77
N PHE A 98 4.22 -3.43 -14.24
CA PHE A 98 3.19 -2.73 -15.02
C PHE A 98 3.59 -1.29 -15.38
N VAL A 99 4.24 -0.57 -14.46
CA VAL A 99 4.77 0.79 -14.73
C VAL A 99 5.90 0.74 -15.77
N ASP A 100 6.75 -0.27 -15.73
CA ASP A 100 7.81 -0.48 -16.71
C ASP A 100 7.21 -0.72 -18.11
N ASP A 101 6.15 -1.54 -18.22
CA ASP A 101 5.41 -1.74 -19.47
C ASP A 101 4.80 -0.43 -19.99
N ILE A 102 4.23 0.39 -19.10
CA ILE A 102 3.72 1.73 -19.46
C ILE A 102 4.86 2.59 -19.98
N SER A 103 6.01 2.57 -19.30
CA SER A 103 7.19 3.37 -19.65
C SER A 103 7.70 3.04 -21.05
N VAL A 104 7.72 1.76 -21.43
CA VAL A 104 8.07 1.33 -22.80
C VAL A 104 7.11 1.94 -23.83
N LYS A 105 5.80 1.84 -23.60
CA LYS A 105 4.79 2.39 -24.53
C LYS A 105 4.80 3.91 -24.57
N PHE A 106 5.03 4.55 -23.43
CA PHE A 106 5.16 6.00 -23.32
C PHE A 106 6.40 6.50 -24.09
N ALA A 107 7.54 5.83 -23.97
CA ALA A 107 8.75 6.17 -24.71
C ALA A 107 8.60 5.95 -26.22
N GLU A 108 7.91 4.88 -26.66
CA GLU A 108 7.55 4.66 -28.07
C GLU A 108 6.71 5.83 -28.62
N LEU A 109 5.72 6.30 -27.85
CA LEU A 109 4.86 7.42 -28.25
C LEU A 109 5.64 8.73 -28.33
N TYR A 110 6.50 9.03 -27.36
CA TYR A 110 7.31 10.24 -27.34
C TYR A 110 8.33 10.31 -28.49
N LYS A 111 8.87 9.16 -28.92
CA LYS A 111 9.77 9.08 -30.09
C LYS A 111 9.09 9.49 -31.40
N LEU A 112 7.76 9.34 -31.52
CA LEU A 112 7.03 9.73 -32.74
C LEU A 112 6.95 11.25 -32.94
N ILE A 113 7.23 12.02 -31.89
CA ILE A 113 7.22 13.48 -31.90
C ILE A 113 8.62 14.07 -31.66
N ASP A 114 9.68 13.28 -31.88
CA ASP A 114 11.08 13.66 -31.64
C ASP A 114 11.33 14.19 -30.21
N CYS A 115 10.65 13.60 -29.23
CA CYS A 115 10.82 13.93 -27.81
C CYS A 115 11.15 12.66 -27.00
N SER A 116 11.51 12.84 -25.74
CA SER A 116 11.80 11.73 -24.82
C SER A 116 10.87 11.75 -23.62
N GLY A 117 10.43 10.57 -23.20
CA GLY A 117 9.55 10.40 -22.05
C GLY A 117 9.81 9.08 -21.36
N ALA A 118 9.68 9.06 -20.04
CA ALA A 118 9.73 7.86 -19.22
C ALA A 118 8.74 7.96 -18.07
N VAL A 119 8.18 6.82 -17.68
CA VAL A 119 7.36 6.69 -16.47
C VAL A 119 8.12 5.81 -15.49
N MET A 120 8.16 6.21 -14.22
CA MET A 120 8.85 5.46 -13.18
C MET A 120 8.00 5.33 -11.93
N LEU A 121 8.18 4.24 -11.20
CA LEU A 121 7.59 4.06 -9.88
C LEU A 121 8.61 4.52 -8.82
N LYS A 122 8.25 5.54 -8.05
CA LYS A 122 8.97 5.93 -6.83
C LYS A 122 8.43 5.15 -5.64
N ASP A 123 9.34 4.65 -4.81
CA ASP A 123 9.04 3.99 -3.56
C ASP A 123 9.87 4.64 -2.45
N GLU A 124 9.25 5.54 -1.67
CA GLU A 124 9.91 6.31 -0.61
C GLU A 124 9.56 5.84 0.81
N GLY A 125 8.71 4.82 0.96
CA GLY A 125 8.19 4.43 2.28
C GLY A 125 7.28 3.21 2.31
N GLY A 126 7.17 2.46 1.21
CA GLY A 126 6.27 1.33 1.06
C GLY A 126 4.96 1.69 0.36
N VAL A 127 4.01 0.76 0.37
CA VAL A 127 2.84 0.75 -0.53
C VAL A 127 2.01 2.04 -0.56
N ARG A 128 1.92 2.79 0.55
CA ARG A 128 1.15 4.04 0.63
C ARG A 128 1.83 5.24 -0.02
N ASP A 129 3.15 5.19 -0.08
CA ASP A 129 4.01 6.27 -0.57
C ASP A 129 4.50 5.96 -2.01
N LEU A 130 3.90 4.95 -2.65
CA LEU A 130 4.16 4.65 -4.04
C LEU A 130 3.61 5.76 -4.94
N GLU A 131 4.48 6.36 -5.73
CA GLU A 131 4.16 7.46 -6.65
C GLU A 131 4.56 7.10 -8.08
N VAL A 132 3.68 7.39 -9.04
CA VAL A 132 4.01 7.32 -10.46
C VAL A 132 4.61 8.67 -10.87
N ASP A 133 5.90 8.68 -11.18
CA ASP A 133 6.65 9.85 -11.64
C ASP A 133 6.76 9.84 -13.16
N ILE A 134 6.00 10.72 -13.81
CA ILE A 134 6.06 10.94 -15.25
C ILE A 134 7.18 11.94 -15.52
N ARG A 135 8.16 11.56 -16.34
CA ARG A 135 9.27 12.43 -16.73
C ARG A 135 9.33 12.63 -18.23
N VAL A 136 9.61 13.86 -18.64
CA VAL A 136 9.59 14.27 -20.04
C VAL A 136 10.78 15.18 -20.36
N SER A 137 11.20 15.15 -21.62
CA SER A 137 12.15 16.06 -22.22
C SER A 137 11.71 16.37 -23.65
N TYR A 138 11.52 17.65 -23.95
CA TYR A 138 11.07 18.15 -25.26
C TYR A 138 12.23 18.58 -26.16
N ARG A 139 13.47 18.36 -25.72
CA ARG A 139 14.69 18.69 -26.45
C ARG A 139 15.68 17.54 -26.34
N ASP A 140 16.26 17.12 -27.45
CA ASP A 140 17.15 15.94 -27.54
C ASP A 140 18.34 15.92 -26.56
N LYS A 141 18.75 17.08 -26.02
CA LYS A 141 19.92 17.22 -25.15
C LYS A 141 19.59 17.50 -23.69
N ASP A 142 18.32 17.66 -23.35
CA ASP A 142 17.91 17.98 -21.98
C ASP A 142 17.59 16.70 -21.22
N ASP A 143 17.98 16.65 -19.94
CA ASP A 143 17.66 15.55 -19.05
C ASP A 143 16.15 15.42 -18.83
N LEU A 144 15.68 14.19 -18.58
CA LEU A 144 14.29 13.92 -18.23
C LEU A 144 13.93 14.59 -16.90
N THR A 145 12.93 15.47 -16.93
CA THR A 145 12.44 16.17 -15.73
C THR A 145 11.05 15.69 -15.35
N SER A 146 10.77 15.60 -14.05
CA SER A 146 9.41 15.30 -13.56
C SER A 146 8.42 16.34 -14.07
N LEU A 147 7.25 15.85 -14.49
CA LEU A 147 6.15 16.69 -14.94
C LEU A 147 5.64 17.54 -13.79
N LYS A 148 5.88 18.85 -13.85
CA LYS A 148 5.54 19.82 -12.82
C LYS A 148 4.96 21.08 -13.45
N ALA A 149 3.90 21.60 -12.84
CA ALA A 149 3.21 22.79 -13.34
C ALA A 149 4.13 24.02 -13.50
N SER A 150 5.21 24.10 -12.72
CA SER A 150 6.19 25.18 -12.73
C SER A 150 7.29 25.06 -13.78
N VAL A 151 7.44 23.89 -14.43
CA VAL A 151 8.56 23.61 -15.35
C VAL A 151 8.08 23.57 -16.79
N GLN A 152 6.97 22.89 -17.05
CA GLN A 152 6.43 22.72 -18.41
C GLN A 152 5.31 23.73 -18.70
N SER A 153 5.15 24.12 -19.97
CA SER A 153 4.01 24.90 -20.43
C SER A 153 2.70 24.10 -20.34
N GLY A 154 1.55 24.79 -20.38
CA GLY A 154 0.24 24.12 -20.33
C GLY A 154 0.03 23.11 -21.48
N GLY A 155 0.52 23.43 -22.68
CA GLY A 155 0.44 22.53 -23.83
C GLY A 155 1.33 21.29 -23.69
N GLU A 156 2.54 21.45 -23.16
CA GLU A 156 3.44 20.34 -22.85
C GLU A 156 2.85 19.42 -21.78
N GLN A 157 2.25 19.99 -20.72
CA GLN A 157 1.58 19.22 -19.68
C GLN A 157 0.41 18.40 -20.23
N MET A 158 -0.42 19.01 -21.07
CA MET A 158 -1.51 18.30 -21.72
C MET A 158 -0.97 17.17 -22.60
N MET A 159 0.04 17.44 -23.42
CA MET A 159 0.66 16.43 -24.28
C MET A 159 1.19 15.24 -23.46
N ALA A 160 1.92 15.49 -22.38
CA ALA A 160 2.43 14.43 -21.50
C ALA A 160 1.28 13.60 -20.91
N THR A 161 0.22 14.26 -20.47
CA THR A 161 -0.97 13.61 -19.94
C THR A 161 -1.65 12.73 -20.99
N MET A 162 -1.82 13.23 -22.21
CA MET A 162 -2.45 12.47 -23.30
C MET A 162 -1.60 11.27 -23.74
N MET A 163 -0.29 11.44 -23.87
CA MET A 163 0.62 10.34 -24.19
C MET A 163 0.61 9.26 -23.10
N TYR A 164 0.50 9.66 -21.82
CA TYR A 164 0.39 8.72 -20.71
C TYR A 164 -0.92 7.93 -20.77
N ILE A 165 -2.04 8.61 -21.03
CA ILE A 165 -3.35 7.95 -21.22
C ILE A 165 -3.30 6.99 -22.41
N PHE A 166 -2.67 7.36 -23.53
CA PHE A 166 -2.51 6.45 -24.67
C PHE A 166 -1.63 5.24 -24.37
N ALA A 167 -0.54 5.43 -23.63
CA ALA A 167 0.30 4.32 -23.19
C ALA A 167 -0.50 3.31 -22.34
N LEU A 168 -1.33 3.81 -21.41
CA LEU A 168 -2.24 2.98 -20.60
C LEU A 168 -3.27 2.23 -21.47
N GLN A 169 -3.88 2.91 -22.43
CA GLN A 169 -4.86 2.30 -23.32
C GLN A 169 -4.27 1.19 -24.18
N ARG A 170 -2.99 1.32 -24.60
CA ARG A 170 -2.26 0.28 -25.33
C ARG A 170 -2.06 -1.01 -24.53
N LEU A 171 -2.00 -0.91 -23.20
CA LEU A 171 -1.87 -2.05 -22.29
C LEU A 171 -3.22 -2.61 -21.85
N THR A 172 -4.32 -1.95 -22.19
CA THR A 172 -5.68 -2.34 -21.76
C THR A 172 -6.56 -2.67 -22.99
N PRO A 173 -6.29 -3.77 -23.70
CA PRO A 173 -6.98 -4.12 -24.95
C PRO A 173 -8.41 -4.65 -24.74
N ASN A 174 -8.90 -4.72 -23.50
CA ASN A 174 -10.19 -5.34 -23.19
C ASN A 174 -11.38 -4.38 -23.19
N ALA A 175 -11.17 -3.07 -23.39
CA ALA A 175 -12.28 -2.14 -23.56
C ALA A 175 -13.10 -2.45 -24.84
N ALA A 176 -14.42 -2.24 -24.79
CA ALA A 176 -15.27 -2.51 -25.95
C ALA A 176 -15.15 -1.42 -27.03
N PHE A 177 -15.04 -0.17 -26.60
CA PHE A 177 -14.83 1.01 -27.42
C PHE A 177 -14.18 2.11 -26.59
N ARG A 178 -13.66 3.16 -27.25
CA ARG A 178 -13.03 4.32 -26.63
C ARG A 178 -13.72 5.59 -27.07
N ILE A 179 -13.87 6.53 -26.15
CA ILE A 179 -14.37 7.87 -26.45
C ILE A 179 -13.30 8.86 -26.00
N VAL A 180 -12.89 9.71 -26.93
CA VAL A 180 -11.93 10.78 -26.75
C VAL A 180 -12.67 12.07 -27.07
N ASP A 181 -12.72 12.99 -26.13
CA ASP A 181 -13.36 14.30 -26.32
C ASP A 181 -12.38 15.42 -25.95
N GLU A 182 -12.36 16.48 -26.75
CA GLU A 182 -11.59 17.72 -26.55
C GLU A 182 -10.09 17.55 -26.20
N MET A 183 -9.48 16.40 -26.54
CA MET A 183 -8.10 16.08 -26.14
C MET A 183 -7.02 16.96 -26.82
N ASN A 184 -7.41 17.84 -27.74
CA ASN A 184 -6.53 18.65 -28.58
C ASN A 184 -6.61 20.17 -28.28
N GLN A 185 -7.19 20.58 -27.14
CA GLN A 185 -7.31 22.00 -26.74
C GLN A 185 -6.16 22.50 -25.86
N GLY A 186 -5.54 23.63 -26.20
CA GLY A 186 -4.46 24.20 -25.39
C GLY A 186 -3.05 23.73 -25.77
N VAL A 187 -2.95 23.01 -26.88
CA VAL A 187 -1.69 22.60 -27.54
C VAL A 187 -1.54 23.37 -28.85
N ASP A 188 -0.31 23.68 -29.26
CA ASP A 188 -0.05 24.33 -30.54
C ASP A 188 -0.41 23.43 -31.74
N GLN A 189 -0.59 24.04 -32.92
CA GLN A 189 -1.07 23.35 -34.12
C GLN A 189 -0.18 22.19 -34.58
N ARG A 190 1.14 22.25 -34.35
CA ARG A 190 2.07 21.19 -34.75
C ARG A 190 1.87 19.96 -33.88
N ASN A 191 1.85 20.16 -32.59
CA ASN A 191 1.67 19.11 -31.59
C ASN A 191 0.25 18.54 -31.62
N GLU A 192 -0.74 19.38 -31.89
CA GLU A 192 -2.14 18.98 -32.09
C GLU A 192 -2.28 17.98 -33.25
N ARG A 193 -1.66 18.29 -34.40
CA ARG A 193 -1.65 17.42 -35.58
C ARG A 193 -0.93 16.11 -35.31
N ALA A 194 0.19 16.14 -34.60
CA ALA A 194 0.94 14.94 -34.26
C ALA A 194 0.12 14.01 -33.34
N LEU A 195 -0.49 14.56 -32.29
CA LEU A 195 -1.34 13.81 -31.36
C LEU A 195 -2.54 13.18 -32.07
N MET A 196 -3.23 13.95 -32.92
CA MET A 196 -4.37 13.45 -33.70
C MET A 196 -3.95 12.36 -34.69
N GLY A 197 -2.83 12.55 -35.39
CA GLY A 197 -2.28 11.54 -36.29
C GLY A 197 -1.97 10.23 -35.57
N MET A 198 -1.33 10.31 -34.39
CA MET A 198 -1.03 9.14 -33.57
C MET A 198 -2.28 8.43 -33.05
N MET A 199 -3.33 9.19 -32.67
CA MET A 199 -4.62 8.64 -32.29
C MET A 199 -5.25 7.83 -33.41
N ILE A 200 -5.31 8.41 -34.61
CA ILE A 200 -5.90 7.77 -35.79
C ILE A 200 -5.09 6.52 -36.17
N ASP A 201 -3.76 6.63 -36.23
CA ASP A 201 -2.89 5.50 -36.53
C ASP A 201 -3.12 4.35 -35.54
N HIS A 202 -3.18 4.67 -34.24
CA HIS A 202 -3.46 3.67 -33.21
C HIS A 202 -4.86 3.06 -33.33
N ALA A 203 -5.88 3.88 -33.64
CA ALA A 203 -7.26 3.42 -33.81
C ALA A 203 -7.47 2.62 -35.10
N THR A 204 -6.56 2.70 -36.08
CA THR A 204 -6.69 2.03 -37.38
C THR A 204 -5.72 0.85 -37.56
N THR A 205 -4.75 0.67 -36.67
CA THR A 205 -3.78 -0.43 -36.69
C THR A 205 -4.33 -1.70 -36.02
N GLY A 206 -4.25 -2.84 -36.72
CA GLY A 206 -4.55 -4.17 -36.15
C GLY A 206 -6.02 -4.40 -35.77
N GLU A 207 -6.24 -5.18 -34.71
CA GLU A 207 -7.53 -5.39 -34.03
C GLU A 207 -7.76 -4.31 -32.95
N SER A 208 -7.56 -3.04 -33.33
CA SER A 208 -7.86 -1.91 -32.46
C SER A 208 -9.37 -1.83 -32.16
N GLN A 209 -9.70 -1.36 -30.96
CA GLN A 209 -11.08 -1.12 -30.57
C GLN A 209 -11.67 0.06 -31.33
N GLN A 210 -13.00 0.04 -31.51
CA GLN A 210 -13.73 1.18 -32.06
C GLN A 210 -13.44 2.42 -31.19
N THR A 211 -12.95 3.49 -31.82
CA THR A 211 -12.57 4.73 -31.15
C THR A 211 -13.36 5.88 -31.73
N PHE A 212 -14.09 6.59 -30.88
CA PHE A 212 -14.79 7.82 -31.20
C PHE A 212 -13.92 8.99 -30.77
N ILE A 213 -13.58 9.85 -31.72
CA ILE A 213 -12.85 11.09 -31.46
C ILE A 213 -13.82 12.23 -31.72
N ILE A 214 -14.08 13.02 -30.69
CA ILE A 214 -14.93 14.19 -30.71
C ILE A 214 -14.01 15.39 -30.54
N THR A 215 -14.05 16.31 -31.50
CA THR A 215 -13.26 17.53 -31.43
C THR A 215 -14.02 18.68 -32.08
N PRO A 216 -13.99 19.88 -31.49
CA PRO A 216 -14.54 21.08 -32.11
C PRO A 216 -13.61 21.66 -33.19
N LYS A 217 -12.37 21.17 -33.29
CA LYS A 217 -11.36 21.68 -34.22
C LYS A 217 -11.20 20.74 -35.42
N LEU A 218 -11.45 21.28 -36.61
CA LEU A 218 -11.15 20.60 -37.85
C LEU A 218 -9.68 20.84 -38.22
N LEU A 219 -8.88 19.78 -38.27
CA LEU A 219 -7.48 19.84 -38.71
C LEU A 219 -7.41 19.52 -40.21
N GLU A 220 -7.21 20.55 -41.03
CA GLU A 220 -7.10 20.40 -42.48
C GLU A 220 -5.91 19.52 -42.90
N GLY A 221 -6.11 18.67 -43.92
CA GLY A 221 -5.07 17.80 -44.47
C GLY A 221 -4.56 16.75 -43.47
N LEU A 222 -5.39 16.36 -42.51
CA LEU A 222 -5.13 15.22 -41.65
C LEU A 222 -5.39 13.93 -42.45
N PRO A 223 -4.43 12.99 -42.56
CA PRO A 223 -4.59 11.79 -43.36
C PRO A 223 -5.57 10.83 -42.67
N LEU A 224 -6.86 10.95 -43.01
CA LEU A 224 -7.86 10.00 -42.60
C LEU A 224 -7.70 8.74 -43.45
N GLY A 225 -7.07 7.71 -42.89
CA GLY A 225 -6.98 6.41 -43.56
C GLY A 225 -8.38 5.82 -43.83
N PRO A 226 -8.48 4.77 -44.66
CA PRO A 226 -9.76 4.21 -45.13
C PRO A 226 -10.64 3.61 -44.03
N LYS A 227 -10.10 3.43 -42.82
CA LYS A 227 -10.81 2.89 -41.65
C LYS A 227 -11.46 3.98 -40.78
N VAL A 228 -11.30 5.25 -41.14
CA VAL A 228 -11.88 6.39 -40.40
C VAL A 228 -13.16 6.85 -41.09
N ILE A 229 -14.22 7.05 -40.30
CA ILE A 229 -15.49 7.60 -40.79
C ILE A 229 -15.66 8.98 -40.17
N PRO A 230 -15.55 10.06 -40.97
CA PRO A 230 -15.77 11.41 -40.46
C PRO A 230 -17.26 11.71 -40.31
N HIS A 231 -17.65 12.27 -39.17
CA HIS A 231 -18.99 12.80 -38.93
C HIS A 231 -18.90 14.28 -38.57
N VAL A 232 -19.55 15.14 -39.36
CA VAL A 232 -19.62 16.59 -39.10
C VAL A 232 -21.01 16.91 -38.56
N LEU A 233 -21.07 17.41 -37.33
CA LEU A 233 -22.31 17.84 -36.69
C LEU A 233 -22.48 19.34 -36.88
N LEU A 234 -23.46 19.74 -37.70
CA LEU A 234 -23.84 21.13 -37.90
C LEU A 234 -25.04 21.44 -37.01
N ASN A 235 -24.88 22.40 -36.09
CA ASN A 235 -25.97 22.88 -35.24
C ASN A 235 -26.29 24.34 -35.62
N GLY A 236 -27.28 24.53 -36.48
CA GLY A 236 -27.71 25.85 -36.96
C GLY A 236 -28.54 25.77 -38.24
N ASP A 237 -29.17 26.89 -38.59
CA ASP A 237 -29.86 27.05 -39.87
C ASP A 237 -28.81 27.11 -40.99
N VAL A 238 -28.81 26.14 -41.90
CA VAL A 238 -27.88 26.10 -43.03
C VAL A 238 -28.29 27.19 -44.04
N GLN A 239 -27.81 28.42 -43.83
CA GLN A 239 -28.00 29.53 -44.77
C GLN A 239 -26.71 29.74 -45.57
N GLY A 240 -26.66 29.16 -46.77
CA GLY A 240 -25.55 29.26 -47.71
C GLY A 240 -25.65 28.23 -48.83
N GLU A 241 -24.99 28.48 -49.96
CA GLU A 241 -24.84 27.51 -51.05
C GLU A 241 -24.18 26.22 -50.55
N ASP A 242 -24.55 25.08 -51.15
CA ASP A 242 -24.08 23.74 -50.77
C ASP A 242 -22.54 23.70 -50.63
N VAL A 243 -22.04 23.74 -49.39
CA VAL A 243 -20.62 23.54 -49.11
C VAL A 243 -20.34 22.05 -49.18
N TYR A 244 -19.87 21.59 -50.34
CA TYR A 244 -19.35 20.23 -50.49
C TYR A 244 -17.99 20.15 -49.79
N TRP A 245 -17.88 19.27 -48.80
CA TRP A 245 -16.62 18.96 -48.14
C TRP A 245 -15.90 17.84 -48.89
N ASN A 246 -14.62 18.02 -49.19
CA ASN A 246 -13.80 16.93 -49.69
C ASN A 246 -13.49 15.98 -48.52
N PRO A 247 -14.00 14.72 -48.51
CA PRO A 247 -13.75 13.78 -47.43
C PRO A 247 -12.27 13.45 -47.26
N ASP A 248 -11.48 13.50 -48.34
CA ASP A 248 -10.08 13.07 -48.37
C ASP A 248 -9.13 14.11 -47.76
N GLY A 249 -9.60 15.34 -47.51
CA GLY A 249 -8.75 16.43 -47.00
C GLY A 249 -9.38 17.32 -45.95
N PHE A 250 -10.68 17.14 -45.67
CA PHE A 250 -11.48 18.09 -44.88
C PHE A 250 -11.23 19.54 -45.29
N ALA A 251 -11.09 19.76 -46.60
CA ALA A 251 -10.98 21.07 -47.18
C ALA A 251 -12.36 21.47 -47.74
N PRO A 252 -12.81 22.72 -47.53
CA PRO A 252 -13.96 23.22 -48.27
C PRO A 252 -13.62 23.15 -49.76
N THR A 253 -14.41 22.38 -50.52
CA THR A 253 -14.27 22.36 -51.98
C THR A 253 -14.86 23.69 -52.47
N GLN A 254 -14.08 24.47 -53.22
CA GLN A 254 -14.54 25.78 -53.69
C GLN A 254 -15.89 25.70 -54.40
N VAL A 255 -16.73 26.68 -54.06
CA VAL A 255 -18.02 27.02 -54.66
C VAL A 255 -17.87 27.15 -56.17
N ARG A 256 -18.85 26.64 -56.92
CA ARG A 256 -19.01 26.92 -58.33
C ARG A 256 -20.00 28.05 -58.52
#